data_AF-A0A504XUN8-F1
#
_entry.id   AF-A0A504XUN8-F1
#
_cell.length_a   1.000
_cell.length_b   1.000
_cell.length_c   1.000
_cell.angle_alpha   90.00
_cell.angle_beta   90.00
_cell.angle_gamma   90.00
#
_symmetry.space_group_name_H-M   'P 1'
#
loop_
_entity.id
_entity.type
_entity.pdbx_description
1 polymer ?
#
loop_
_entity_poly.entity_id
_entity_poly.type
_entity_poly.pdbx_seq_one_letter_code
_entity_poly.pdbx_strand_id
1 'polypeptide(L)'
;MSDASFDDYTMMLDLSSSSADVVTVQLINSQVSGSGLTVKNARGSSPSSARLSMNMAITTVAQSVITLSGVMPANSDIRIVATTGSLAPAQSLFDFSGLALDSNATVMVENTAVTWPKDSINTGSIVLISAGSNAVGIKSTAALFVLNATAINGASVVSIDTQSSFPITKGAALTVDYGRCERCSSALVSINVPLVVDASSLFRVANCKVVGASNGLLTSAGSITVSDKSAYVIHDSAVESGALFSFPTGLEDASEVYPFAVSGGSTVSFLNLKGSSTGVAAGQSVPNTLEQSNVIGGGCVINDKELRVASEYRSHGLSVETVVDSQGASSGTCANAKCIPGNTKPGATVSGTEPCTCQCSSTKHHPPFCTSVVDPMQNYDPNVWCAVPNCITCDRLDPSNRCTECDTGYSLTNDYQLWCTHDDDDV
;
A
#
# COMPACT_ATOMS: atom_id res chain seq x y z
N MET A 1 8.66 19.32 18.58
CA MET A 1 8.83 18.80 19.96
C MET A 1 9.77 17.61 19.82
N SER A 2 10.99 17.71 20.33
CA SER A 2 11.93 16.59 20.39
C SER A 2 11.84 15.99 21.80
N ASP A 3 11.79 14.67 21.90
CA ASP A 3 11.71 13.86 23.13
C ASP A 3 10.40 13.95 23.92
N ALA A 4 9.29 13.51 23.32
CA ALA A 4 8.04 13.26 24.04
C ALA A 4 7.82 11.75 24.25
N SER A 5 7.76 11.32 25.52
CA SER A 5 7.18 10.03 25.93
C SER A 5 5.70 10.26 26.30
N PHE A 6 4.80 9.44 25.76
CA PHE A 6 3.35 9.55 25.97
C PHE A 6 2.85 8.42 26.88
N ASP A 7 3.15 8.46 28.17
CA ASP A 7 2.68 7.43 29.09
C ASP A 7 1.23 7.69 29.54
N ASP A 8 0.35 6.70 29.30
CA ASP A 8 -1.06 6.60 29.71
C ASP A 8 -2.08 7.61 29.16
N TYR A 9 -1.68 8.65 28.41
CA TYR A 9 -2.59 9.63 27.81
C TYR A 9 -2.75 9.48 26.30
N THR A 10 -3.98 9.61 25.78
CA THR A 10 -4.20 9.74 24.32
C THR A 10 -3.92 11.17 23.90
N MET A 11 -2.89 11.40 23.08
CA MET A 11 -2.72 12.69 22.43
C MET A 11 -3.75 12.82 21.31
N MET A 12 -4.60 13.84 21.38
CA MET A 12 -5.67 14.05 20.40
C MET A 12 -5.49 15.36 19.64
N LEU A 13 -5.25 15.27 18.34
CA LEU A 13 -5.32 16.40 17.43
C LEU A 13 -6.69 16.41 16.75
N ASP A 14 -7.55 17.34 17.13
CA ASP A 14 -8.86 17.54 16.52
C ASP A 14 -8.82 18.71 15.53
N LEU A 15 -8.92 18.39 14.24
CA LEU A 15 -8.85 19.39 13.17
C LEU A 15 -10.18 20.12 12.93
N SER A 16 -11.30 19.65 13.50
CA SER A 16 -12.64 20.10 13.13
C SER A 16 -12.94 21.58 13.40
N SER A 17 -12.20 22.20 14.33
CA SER A 17 -12.38 23.60 14.72
C SER A 17 -11.25 24.54 14.26
N SER A 18 -10.29 24.01 13.49
CA SER A 18 -9.15 24.82 13.04
C SER A 18 -9.59 25.86 12.00
N SER A 19 -9.19 27.12 12.23
CA SER A 19 -9.31 28.22 11.28
C SER A 19 -8.00 28.49 10.51
N ALA A 20 -6.96 27.70 10.76
CA ALA A 20 -5.69 27.84 10.06
C ALA A 20 -5.80 27.41 8.60
N ASP A 21 -4.95 27.93 7.73
CA ASP A 21 -4.83 27.43 6.35
C ASP A 21 -4.12 26.07 6.31
N VAL A 22 -3.13 25.88 7.19
CA VAL A 22 -2.32 24.66 7.31
C VAL A 22 -2.10 24.32 8.78
N VAL A 23 -2.30 23.07 9.14
CA VAL A 23 -1.84 22.50 10.41
C VAL A 23 -0.63 21.64 10.12
N THR A 24 0.53 22.01 10.66
CA THR A 24 1.77 21.23 10.50
C THR A 24 2.05 20.42 11.76
N VAL A 25 2.29 19.11 11.60
CA VAL A 25 2.65 18.20 12.68
C VAL A 25 3.99 17.56 12.34
N GLN A 26 4.94 17.63 13.26
CA GLN A 26 6.23 16.94 13.14
C GLN A 26 6.49 16.14 14.41
N LEU A 27 6.68 14.83 14.22
CA LEU A 27 7.04 13.87 15.26
C LEU A 27 8.29 13.14 14.77
N ILE A 28 9.41 13.32 15.44
CA ILE A 28 10.72 12.75 15.08
C ILE A 28 11.31 12.18 16.37
N ASN A 29 11.98 11.03 16.31
CA ASN A 29 12.53 10.35 17.50
C ASN A 29 11.52 10.21 18.63
N SER A 30 10.32 9.76 18.29
CA SER A 30 9.19 9.76 19.22
C SER A 30 8.88 8.34 19.71
N GLN A 31 8.43 8.24 20.96
CA GLN A 31 7.89 7.00 21.50
C GLN A 31 6.39 7.16 21.75
N VAL A 32 5.58 6.28 21.15
CA VAL A 32 4.14 6.19 21.43
C VAL A 32 3.90 4.99 22.34
N SER A 33 3.53 5.27 23.59
CA SER A 33 3.18 4.30 24.63
C SER A 33 1.76 4.58 25.17
N GLY A 34 1.32 3.79 26.14
CA GLY A 34 0.04 3.99 26.82
C GLY A 34 -1.16 3.98 25.87
N SER A 35 -2.04 4.98 26.01
CA SER A 35 -3.32 5.08 25.29
C SER A 35 -3.20 5.56 23.83
N GLY A 36 -1.99 5.88 23.35
CA GLY A 36 -1.69 6.11 21.94
C GLY A 36 -1.82 7.54 21.42
N LEU A 37 -1.69 7.69 20.11
CA LEU A 37 -1.80 8.96 19.39
C LEU A 37 -3.03 8.92 18.49
N THR A 38 -3.89 9.93 18.56
CA THR A 38 -5.06 10.05 17.69
C THR A 38 -5.06 11.38 16.95
N VAL A 39 -5.12 11.32 15.62
CA VAL A 39 -5.44 12.46 14.77
C VAL A 39 -6.83 12.24 14.18
N LYS A 40 -7.74 13.19 14.42
CA LYS A 40 -9.13 13.07 13.97
C LYS A 40 -9.66 14.36 13.35
N ASN A 41 -10.60 14.20 12.42
CA ASN A 41 -11.39 15.30 11.90
C ASN A 41 -12.88 14.94 11.87
N ALA A 42 -13.69 15.59 12.70
CA ALA A 42 -15.12 15.31 12.82
C ALA A 42 -15.95 15.85 11.63
N ARG A 43 -17.04 15.15 11.26
CA ARG A 43 -18.09 15.70 10.39
C ARG A 43 -19.13 16.45 11.23
N GLY A 44 -19.14 17.78 11.13
CA GLY A 44 -20.17 18.63 11.74
C GLY A 44 -20.26 19.99 11.04
N SER A 45 -21.11 20.09 10.01
CA SER A 45 -21.53 21.26 9.23
C SER A 45 -20.50 22.12 8.48
N SER A 46 -19.20 22.01 8.73
CA SER A 46 -18.14 22.53 7.83
C SER A 46 -16.84 21.80 8.15
N PRO A 47 -16.36 20.83 7.35
CA PRO A 47 -15.02 20.30 7.56
C PRO A 47 -14.03 21.46 7.54
N SER A 48 -13.08 21.49 8.48
CA SER A 48 -12.05 22.52 8.47
C SER A 48 -11.38 22.56 7.10
N SER A 49 -11.19 23.76 6.56
CA SER A 49 -10.41 23.98 5.34
C SER A 49 -8.91 23.84 5.58
N ALA A 50 -8.48 23.68 6.83
CA ALA A 50 -7.07 23.56 7.18
C ALA A 50 -6.52 22.24 6.64
N ARG A 51 -5.60 22.30 5.65
CA ARG A 51 -4.90 21.09 5.21
C ARG A 51 -3.96 20.61 6.33
N LEU A 52 -3.90 19.30 6.54
CA LEU A 52 -2.91 18.71 7.45
C LEU A 52 -1.62 18.42 6.67
N SER A 53 -0.48 18.90 7.16
CA SER A 53 0.84 18.50 6.70
C SER A 53 1.56 17.81 7.87
N MET A 54 1.62 16.49 7.84
CA MET A 54 2.15 15.68 8.93
C MET A 54 3.36 14.89 8.46
N ASN A 55 4.45 14.99 9.21
CA ASN A 55 5.63 14.14 9.05
C ASN A 55 5.96 13.46 10.38
N MET A 56 5.88 12.14 10.38
CA MET A 56 6.30 11.28 11.47
C MET A 56 7.49 10.45 11.01
N ALA A 57 8.60 10.52 11.73
CA ALA A 57 9.82 9.79 11.43
C ALA A 57 10.37 9.16 12.71
N ILE A 58 11.03 8.00 12.57
CA ILE A 58 11.68 7.25 13.66
C ILE A 58 10.81 7.21 14.90
N THR A 59 9.71 6.47 14.78
CA THR A 59 8.74 6.35 15.85
C THR A 59 8.72 4.93 16.37
N THR A 60 8.89 4.76 17.68
CA THR A 60 8.75 3.45 18.34
C THR A 60 7.40 3.38 19.01
N VAL A 61 6.61 2.36 18.69
CA VAL A 61 5.30 2.12 19.30
C VAL A 61 5.37 0.89 20.20
N ALA A 62 5.13 1.09 21.49
CA ALA A 62 5.23 0.05 22.50
C ALA A 62 3.84 -0.25 23.09
N GLN A 63 3.25 -1.39 22.72
CA GLN A 63 1.91 -1.82 23.16
C GLN A 63 0.83 -0.72 23.00
N SER A 64 0.96 0.11 21.97
CA SER A 64 0.09 1.25 21.73
C SER A 64 -0.33 1.33 20.26
N VAL A 65 -1.10 2.37 19.90
CA VAL A 65 -1.70 2.54 18.58
C VAL A 65 -1.61 3.99 18.11
N ILE A 66 -1.44 4.17 16.80
CA ILE A 66 -1.57 5.45 16.13
C ILE A 66 -2.85 5.43 15.31
N THR A 67 -3.82 6.24 15.68
CA THR A 67 -5.14 6.30 15.06
C THR A 67 -5.27 7.52 14.16
N LEU A 68 -5.66 7.30 12.91
CA LEU A 68 -6.13 8.35 12.00
C LEU A 68 -7.61 8.11 11.72
N SER A 69 -8.48 9.07 12.01
CA SER A 69 -9.94 8.87 11.84
C SER A 69 -10.67 10.12 11.33
N GLY A 70 -11.86 9.91 10.78
CA GLY A 70 -12.65 11.00 10.19
C GLY A 70 -12.32 11.25 8.73
N VAL A 71 -12.86 12.35 8.19
CA VAL A 71 -12.56 12.76 6.81
C VAL A 71 -11.34 13.67 6.83
N MET A 72 -10.24 13.24 6.23
CA MET A 72 -9.05 14.09 6.18
C MET A 72 -9.35 15.36 5.37
N PRO A 73 -8.88 16.55 5.81
CA PRO A 73 -9.05 17.78 5.05
C PRO A 73 -8.46 17.65 3.63
N ALA A 74 -9.04 18.35 2.67
CA ALA A 74 -8.58 18.33 1.29
C ALA A 74 -7.10 18.75 1.18
N ASN A 75 -6.35 18.10 0.28
CA ASN A 75 -4.93 18.33 0.06
C ASN A 75 -4.03 18.10 1.29
N SER A 76 -4.47 17.27 2.23
CA SER A 76 -3.63 16.86 3.35
C SER A 76 -2.54 15.89 2.89
N ASP A 77 -1.36 16.00 3.47
CA ASP A 77 -0.22 15.13 3.22
C ASP A 77 0.27 14.59 4.56
N ILE A 78 0.15 13.27 4.74
CA ILE A 78 0.48 12.58 5.98
C ILE A 78 1.53 11.53 5.64
N ARG A 79 2.75 11.75 6.13
CA ARG A 79 3.88 10.86 5.91
C ARG A 79 4.34 10.27 7.22
N ILE A 80 4.42 8.94 7.27
CA ILE A 80 4.86 8.17 8.43
C ILE A 80 5.99 7.25 7.95
N VAL A 81 7.17 7.41 8.52
CA VAL A 81 8.40 6.77 8.05
C VAL A 81 9.12 6.13 9.23
N ALA A 82 9.76 4.97 8.98
CA ALA A 82 10.65 4.33 9.95
C ALA A 82 9.96 4.08 11.31
N THR A 83 8.73 3.56 11.27
CA THR A 83 8.00 3.21 12.49
C THR A 83 8.28 1.75 12.87
N THR A 84 8.64 1.51 14.11
CA THR A 84 8.84 0.15 14.62
C THR A 84 7.93 -0.12 15.81
N GLY A 85 7.60 -1.38 16.06
CA GLY A 85 6.78 -1.71 17.22
C GLY A 85 6.83 -3.17 17.66
N SER A 86 6.55 -3.35 18.94
CA SER A 86 6.21 -4.64 19.55
C SER A 86 4.83 -4.52 20.18
N LEU A 87 3.85 -5.21 19.60
CA LEU A 87 2.44 -4.97 19.87
C LEU A 87 1.77 -6.15 20.56
N ALA A 88 0.64 -5.90 21.23
CA ALA A 88 -0.20 -6.96 21.77
C ALA A 88 -0.89 -7.75 20.64
N PRO A 89 -1.30 -9.03 20.86
CA PRO A 89 -1.80 -9.92 19.80
C PRO A 89 -2.90 -9.35 18.90
N ALA A 90 -3.86 -8.60 19.45
CA ALA A 90 -5.00 -8.04 18.72
C ALA A 90 -4.77 -6.59 18.24
N GLN A 91 -3.62 -6.00 18.57
CA GLN A 91 -3.37 -4.59 18.35
C GLN A 91 -2.76 -4.35 16.97
N SER A 92 -3.35 -3.44 16.20
CA SER A 92 -2.77 -2.94 14.97
C SER A 92 -1.91 -1.71 15.25
N LEU A 93 -0.86 -1.49 14.46
CA LEU A 93 0.03 -0.34 14.63
C LEU A 93 -0.69 0.96 14.27
N PHE A 94 -1.26 0.98 13.07
CA PHE A 94 -2.06 2.07 12.54
C PHE A 94 -3.52 1.65 12.50
N ASP A 95 -4.36 2.37 13.24
CA ASP A 95 -5.80 2.18 13.24
C ASP A 95 -6.48 3.28 12.42
N PHE A 96 -6.90 2.92 11.21
CA PHE A 96 -7.62 3.79 10.29
C PHE A 96 -9.13 3.55 10.32
N SER A 97 -9.64 3.10 11.46
CA SER A 97 -11.07 2.90 11.67
C SER A 97 -11.85 4.21 11.49
N GLY A 98 -12.77 4.20 10.53
CA GLY A 98 -13.57 5.38 10.17
C GLY A 98 -12.78 6.50 9.50
N LEU A 99 -11.57 6.22 8.99
CA LEU A 99 -10.82 7.11 8.12
C LEU A 99 -11.43 7.15 6.72
N ALA A 100 -11.61 8.35 6.19
CA ALA A 100 -11.95 8.56 4.78
C ALA A 100 -10.92 9.49 4.15
N LEU A 101 -10.27 9.02 3.09
CA LEU A 101 -9.36 9.81 2.28
C LEU A 101 -10.12 10.34 1.07
N ASP A 102 -10.21 11.65 0.96
CA ASP A 102 -10.94 12.33 -0.10
C ASP A 102 -10.16 13.57 -0.55
N SER A 103 -10.47 14.06 -1.75
CA SER A 103 -10.05 15.37 -2.25
C SER A 103 -8.55 15.59 -2.11
N ASN A 104 -7.76 14.70 -2.72
CA ASN A 104 -6.30 14.75 -2.77
C ASN A 104 -5.61 14.65 -1.39
N ALA A 105 -6.24 14.00 -0.41
CA ALA A 105 -5.57 13.62 0.83
C ALA A 105 -4.68 12.38 0.61
N THR A 106 -3.42 12.45 1.03
CA THR A 106 -2.44 11.36 0.89
C THR A 106 -1.96 10.89 2.26
N VAL A 107 -1.91 9.57 2.43
CA VAL A 107 -1.25 8.91 3.55
C VAL A 107 -0.17 7.99 3.01
N MET A 108 1.05 8.14 3.52
CA MET A 108 2.20 7.29 3.21
C MET A 108 2.71 6.64 4.49
N VAL A 109 2.73 5.31 4.52
CA VAL A 109 3.37 4.49 5.57
C VAL A 109 4.59 3.83 4.95
N GLU A 110 5.78 4.19 5.41
CA GLU A 110 7.05 3.79 4.81
C GLU A 110 7.98 3.13 5.84
N ASN A 111 8.78 2.15 5.40
CA ASN A 111 9.88 1.54 6.17
C ASN A 111 9.43 1.09 7.58
N THR A 112 8.28 0.45 7.66
CA THR A 112 7.65 0.09 8.94
C THR A 112 7.91 -1.37 9.27
N ALA A 113 8.27 -1.69 10.52
CA ALA A 113 8.52 -3.06 10.95
C ALA A 113 7.90 -3.37 12.31
N VAL A 114 7.03 -4.38 12.38
CA VAL A 114 6.29 -4.70 13.61
C VAL A 114 6.35 -6.20 13.90
N THR A 115 6.58 -6.53 15.17
CA THR A 115 6.55 -7.91 15.66
C THR A 115 5.42 -8.10 16.66
N TRP A 116 4.67 -9.19 16.47
CA TRP A 116 3.68 -9.68 17.44
C TRP A 116 4.21 -10.93 18.19
N PRO A 117 3.63 -11.28 19.35
CA PRO A 117 4.06 -12.41 20.15
C PRO A 117 3.93 -13.73 19.38
N LYS A 118 4.98 -14.54 19.40
CA LYS A 118 5.06 -15.78 18.60
C LYS A 118 4.03 -16.84 19.01
N ASP A 119 3.75 -16.95 20.31
CA ASP A 119 2.95 -18.04 20.88
C ASP A 119 1.48 -17.62 21.11
N SER A 120 0.95 -16.77 20.23
CA SER A 120 -0.40 -16.20 20.31
C SER A 120 -1.10 -16.23 18.96
N ILE A 121 -2.44 -16.32 18.98
CA ILE A 121 -3.25 -16.07 17.79
C ILE A 121 -3.32 -14.56 17.63
N ASN A 122 -2.49 -14.01 16.74
CA ASN A 122 -2.44 -12.58 16.50
C ASN A 122 -3.45 -12.20 15.41
N THR A 123 -4.23 -11.15 15.67
CA THR A 123 -5.21 -10.57 14.74
C THR A 123 -4.85 -9.13 14.34
N GLY A 124 -3.83 -8.54 14.98
CA GLY A 124 -3.33 -7.22 14.65
C GLY A 124 -2.62 -7.14 13.30
N SER A 125 -2.70 -5.98 12.65
CA SER A 125 -2.04 -5.70 11.36
C SER A 125 -1.18 -4.43 11.43
N ILE A 126 -0.33 -4.17 10.45
CA ILE A 126 0.37 -2.87 10.41
C ILE A 126 -0.65 -1.76 10.17
N VAL A 127 -1.49 -1.89 9.14
CA VAL A 127 -2.58 -0.96 8.84
C VAL A 127 -3.91 -1.69 8.91
N LEU A 128 -4.75 -1.30 9.86
CA LEU A 128 -6.15 -1.72 9.94
C LEU A 128 -7.04 -0.62 9.38
N ILE A 129 -7.82 -0.93 8.35
CA ILE A 129 -8.87 -0.08 7.81
C ILE A 129 -10.20 -0.73 8.17
N SER A 130 -10.94 -0.16 9.11
CA SER A 130 -12.22 -0.72 9.52
C SER A 130 -13.36 0.30 9.48
N ALA A 131 -14.59 -0.21 9.46
CA ALA A 131 -15.75 0.65 9.62
C ALA A 131 -15.77 1.26 11.04
N GLY A 132 -15.52 2.57 11.12
CA GLY A 132 -15.82 3.38 12.29
C GLY A 132 -17.20 4.02 12.18
N SER A 133 -17.32 5.28 12.62
CA SER A 133 -18.54 6.07 12.50
C SER A 133 -18.76 6.73 11.13
N ASN A 134 -17.88 6.49 10.15
CA ASN A 134 -17.88 7.17 8.84
C ASN A 134 -17.88 6.18 7.68
N ALA A 135 -18.31 6.64 6.50
CA ALA A 135 -18.09 5.93 5.24
C ALA A 135 -16.59 5.83 4.94
N VAL A 136 -16.09 4.61 4.77
CA VAL A 136 -14.67 4.28 4.59
C VAL A 136 -14.37 4.05 3.12
N GLY A 137 -13.25 4.60 2.62
CA GLY A 137 -12.83 4.48 1.23
C GLY A 137 -11.80 5.54 0.84
N ILE A 138 -11.28 5.41 -0.37
CA ILE A 138 -10.27 6.33 -0.95
C ILE A 138 -10.85 6.91 -2.23
N LYS A 139 -10.95 8.24 -2.33
CA LYS A 139 -11.62 8.88 -3.45
C LYS A 139 -11.05 10.23 -3.85
N SER A 140 -11.38 10.65 -5.07
CA SER A 140 -11.11 12.00 -5.59
C SER A 140 -9.62 12.35 -5.49
N THR A 141 -8.79 11.58 -6.21
CA THR A 141 -7.32 11.70 -6.24
C THR A 141 -6.59 11.50 -4.91
N ALA A 142 -7.28 11.04 -3.87
CA ALA A 142 -6.65 10.62 -2.63
C ALA A 142 -5.87 9.31 -2.81
N ALA A 143 -4.89 9.07 -1.91
CA ALA A 143 -4.07 7.87 -1.97
C ALA A 143 -3.64 7.38 -0.59
N LEU A 144 -3.59 6.05 -0.45
CA LEU A 144 -2.91 5.36 0.65
C LEU A 144 -1.79 4.51 0.05
N PHE A 145 -0.54 4.82 0.42
CA PHE A 145 0.62 4.05 0.05
C PHE A 145 1.20 3.36 1.28
N VAL A 146 1.40 2.05 1.20
CA VAL A 146 2.14 1.28 2.20
C VAL A 146 3.38 0.70 1.52
N LEU A 147 4.55 1.23 1.86
CA LEU A 147 5.82 0.92 1.20
C LEU A 147 6.81 0.32 2.21
N ASN A 148 7.43 -0.80 1.83
CA ASN A 148 8.48 -1.46 2.62
C ASN A 148 8.05 -1.72 4.07
N ALA A 149 6.89 -2.37 4.23
CA ALA A 149 6.31 -2.68 5.53
C ALA A 149 6.47 -4.18 5.85
N THR A 150 7.01 -4.51 7.03
CA THR A 150 7.28 -5.90 7.45
C THR A 150 6.49 -6.25 8.71
N ALA A 151 5.58 -7.23 8.58
CA ALA A 151 4.80 -7.77 9.69
C ALA A 151 5.34 -9.16 10.08
N ILE A 152 5.69 -9.35 11.36
CA ILE A 152 6.24 -10.61 11.88
C ILE A 152 5.26 -11.18 12.93
N ASN A 153 4.78 -12.40 12.70
CA ASN A 153 3.76 -13.08 13.49
C ASN A 153 2.40 -12.35 13.58
N GLY A 154 2.20 -11.20 12.95
CA GLY A 154 0.91 -10.49 12.92
C GLY A 154 -0.14 -11.18 12.05
N ALA A 155 -1.26 -10.53 11.79
CA ALA A 155 -2.25 -11.02 10.83
C ALA A 155 -1.90 -10.64 9.39
N SER A 156 -1.60 -9.37 9.15
CA SER A 156 -1.41 -8.81 7.80
C SER A 156 -0.54 -7.55 7.83
N VAL A 157 -0.04 -7.15 6.67
CA VAL A 157 0.50 -5.79 6.47
C VAL A 157 -0.67 -4.81 6.38
N VAL A 158 -1.66 -5.09 5.53
CA VAL A 158 -2.89 -4.31 5.43
C VAL A 158 -4.09 -5.21 5.64
N SER A 159 -5.00 -4.81 6.53
CA SER A 159 -6.29 -5.46 6.73
C SER A 159 -7.41 -4.45 6.50
N ILE A 160 -8.42 -4.82 5.72
CA ILE A 160 -9.60 -4.02 5.39
C ILE A 160 -10.83 -4.79 5.82
N ASP A 161 -11.52 -4.28 6.85
CA ASP A 161 -12.68 -4.90 7.46
C ASP A 161 -13.78 -3.86 7.68
N THR A 162 -14.51 -3.54 6.61
CA THR A 162 -15.59 -2.55 6.64
C THR A 162 -16.97 -3.23 6.65
N GLN A 163 -18.06 -2.46 6.78
CA GLN A 163 -19.40 -3.05 6.91
C GLN A 163 -20.08 -3.42 5.59
N SER A 164 -19.61 -2.92 4.43
CA SER A 164 -20.34 -3.11 3.17
C SER A 164 -19.44 -3.33 1.95
N SER A 165 -18.57 -2.36 1.65
CA SER A 165 -17.63 -2.42 0.53
C SER A 165 -16.52 -1.40 0.77
N PHE A 166 -15.38 -1.62 0.11
CA PHE A 166 -14.26 -0.69 0.12
C PHE A 166 -14.06 -0.08 -1.27
N PRO A 167 -14.49 1.18 -1.50
CA PRO A 167 -14.32 1.86 -2.78
C PRO A 167 -12.96 2.56 -2.90
N ILE A 168 -12.32 2.38 -4.04
CA ILE A 168 -11.17 3.14 -4.56
C ILE A 168 -11.65 3.78 -5.87
N THR A 169 -12.00 5.06 -5.83
CA THR A 169 -12.79 5.71 -6.89
C THR A 169 -12.29 7.11 -7.26
N LYS A 170 -12.60 7.55 -8.49
CA LYS A 170 -12.31 8.91 -9.00
C LYS A 170 -10.82 9.23 -8.96
N GLY A 171 -10.03 8.40 -9.62
CA GLY A 171 -8.59 8.53 -9.73
C GLY A 171 -7.88 8.36 -8.39
N ALA A 172 -8.36 7.46 -7.52
CA ALA A 172 -7.76 7.17 -6.22
C ALA A 172 -6.80 5.97 -6.27
N ALA A 173 -5.91 5.85 -5.28
CA ALA A 173 -4.97 4.72 -5.20
C ALA A 173 -4.90 4.08 -3.81
N LEU A 174 -4.85 2.75 -3.81
CA LEU A 174 -4.31 1.95 -2.70
C LEU A 174 -3.15 1.12 -3.24
N THR A 175 -1.96 1.28 -2.67
CA THR A 175 -0.82 0.43 -3.01
C THR A 175 -0.19 -0.19 -1.77
N VAL A 176 0.25 -1.44 -1.93
CA VAL A 176 1.10 -2.15 -0.98
C VAL A 176 2.32 -2.64 -1.74
N ASP A 177 3.46 -1.99 -1.51
CA ASP A 177 4.68 -2.17 -2.27
C ASP A 177 5.81 -2.62 -1.34
N TYR A 178 6.61 -3.60 -1.75
CA TYR A 178 7.71 -4.15 -0.93
C TYR A 178 7.25 -4.65 0.46
N GLY A 179 6.00 -5.05 0.58
CA GLY A 179 5.46 -5.61 1.82
C GLY A 179 6.06 -6.98 2.13
N ARG A 180 6.23 -7.27 3.41
CA ARG A 180 6.68 -8.58 3.90
C ARG A 180 5.78 -9.09 5.01
N CYS A 181 5.35 -10.32 4.89
CA CYS A 181 4.65 -11.04 5.97
C CYS A 181 5.44 -12.29 6.33
N GLU A 182 5.90 -12.35 7.57
CA GLU A 182 6.64 -13.50 8.11
C GLU A 182 5.80 -14.19 9.17
N ARG A 183 5.39 -15.44 8.88
CA ARG A 183 4.53 -16.26 9.76
C ARG A 183 3.23 -15.57 10.16
N CYS A 184 2.66 -14.81 9.23
CA CYS A 184 1.41 -14.11 9.47
C CYS A 184 0.22 -15.08 9.54
N SER A 185 -0.75 -14.77 10.39
CA SER A 185 -1.97 -15.58 10.57
C SER A 185 -3.02 -15.36 9.47
N SER A 186 -2.87 -14.33 8.62
CA SER A 186 -3.71 -14.05 7.44
C SER A 186 -2.83 -13.76 6.21
N ALA A 187 -3.46 -13.35 5.10
CA ALA A 187 -2.75 -12.91 3.90
C ALA A 187 -2.03 -11.58 4.15
N LEU A 188 -0.99 -11.29 3.35
CA LEU A 188 -0.26 -10.02 3.44
C LEU A 188 -1.19 -8.81 3.26
N VAL A 189 -2.11 -8.87 2.29
CA VAL A 189 -3.23 -7.95 2.14
C VAL A 189 -4.54 -8.70 2.36
N SER A 190 -5.30 -8.33 3.40
CA SER A 190 -6.58 -8.94 3.72
C SER A 190 -7.73 -7.98 3.46
N ILE A 191 -8.62 -8.30 2.52
CA ILE A 191 -9.79 -7.48 2.20
C ILE A 191 -11.04 -8.30 2.52
N ASN A 192 -11.64 -8.08 3.68
CA ASN A 192 -12.75 -8.89 4.18
C ASN A 192 -14.12 -8.38 3.70
N VAL A 193 -14.13 -7.56 2.65
CA VAL A 193 -15.31 -6.92 2.07
C VAL A 193 -15.20 -6.84 0.55
N PRO A 194 -16.33 -6.65 -0.16
CA PRO A 194 -16.33 -6.30 -1.58
C PRO A 194 -15.38 -5.13 -1.89
N LEU A 195 -14.47 -5.32 -2.85
CA LEU A 195 -13.56 -4.30 -3.36
C LEU A 195 -14.11 -3.68 -4.65
N VAL A 196 -14.15 -2.36 -4.72
CA VAL A 196 -14.55 -1.62 -5.93
C VAL A 196 -13.41 -0.70 -6.35
N VAL A 197 -12.91 -0.88 -7.56
CA VAL A 197 -11.88 -0.02 -8.19
C VAL A 197 -12.47 0.57 -9.46
N ASP A 198 -12.82 1.86 -9.44
CA ASP A 198 -13.52 2.49 -10.56
C ASP A 198 -13.02 3.91 -10.88
N ALA A 199 -13.56 4.49 -11.95
CA ALA A 199 -13.27 5.85 -12.41
C ALA A 199 -11.76 6.16 -12.45
N SER A 200 -11.04 5.32 -13.20
CA SER A 200 -9.59 5.40 -13.44
C SER A 200 -8.73 5.36 -12.19
N SER A 201 -9.09 4.47 -11.25
CA SER A 201 -8.39 4.27 -9.98
C SER A 201 -7.44 3.06 -10.02
N LEU A 202 -6.60 2.92 -9.00
CA LEU A 202 -5.59 1.88 -8.88
C LEU A 202 -5.67 1.12 -7.57
N PHE A 203 -5.72 -0.20 -7.67
CA PHE A 203 -5.30 -1.10 -6.61
C PHE A 203 -4.02 -1.82 -7.04
N ARG A 204 -2.96 -1.74 -6.23
CA ARG A 204 -1.68 -2.39 -6.51
C ARG A 204 -1.12 -3.17 -5.34
N VAL A 205 -0.63 -4.38 -5.62
CA VAL A 205 0.25 -5.15 -4.71
C VAL A 205 1.51 -5.52 -5.48
N ALA A 206 2.66 -4.97 -5.09
CA ALA A 206 3.90 -5.12 -5.84
C ALA A 206 5.10 -5.48 -4.98
N ASN A 207 6.05 -6.24 -5.52
CA ASN A 207 7.32 -6.56 -4.86
C ASN A 207 7.17 -7.20 -3.47
N CYS A 208 6.05 -7.87 -3.21
CA CYS A 208 5.70 -8.36 -1.89
C CYS A 208 6.18 -9.80 -1.67
N LYS A 209 6.57 -10.13 -0.43
CA LYS A 209 7.03 -11.47 -0.07
C LYS A 209 6.29 -12.01 1.15
N VAL A 210 5.86 -13.26 1.07
CA VAL A 210 5.23 -13.97 2.18
C VAL A 210 6.04 -15.23 2.52
N VAL A 211 6.46 -15.34 3.78
CA VAL A 211 7.43 -16.32 4.28
C VAL A 211 6.81 -17.13 5.42
N GLY A 212 6.94 -18.46 5.36
CA GLY A 212 6.36 -19.38 6.35
C GLY A 212 4.87 -19.66 6.13
N ALA A 213 4.28 -20.44 7.05
CA ALA A 213 2.88 -20.87 6.98
C ALA A 213 1.95 -19.66 7.12
N SER A 214 1.44 -19.17 6.00
CA SER A 214 0.66 -17.95 5.86
C SER A 214 -0.45 -18.16 4.84
N ASN A 215 -1.52 -17.37 4.93
CA ASN A 215 -2.71 -17.49 4.08
C ASN A 215 -2.57 -16.76 2.72
N GLY A 216 -1.34 -16.60 2.23
CA GLY A 216 -1.05 -16.09 0.89
C GLY A 216 -0.75 -14.61 0.76
N LEU A 217 -0.74 -14.11 -0.48
CA LEU A 217 -0.43 -12.73 -0.82
C LEU A 217 -1.64 -11.82 -0.60
N LEU A 218 -2.81 -12.25 -1.07
CA LEU A 218 -4.03 -11.45 -1.00
C LEU A 218 -5.25 -12.33 -0.73
N THR A 219 -6.08 -11.93 0.23
CA THR A 219 -7.43 -12.45 0.38
C THR A 219 -8.46 -11.38 0.08
N SER A 220 -9.53 -11.74 -0.62
CA SER A 220 -10.65 -10.84 -0.90
C SER A 220 -11.98 -11.56 -0.74
N ALA A 221 -12.85 -11.05 0.13
CA ALA A 221 -14.17 -11.59 0.40
C ALA A 221 -15.28 -10.81 -0.35
N GLY A 222 -16.42 -11.47 -0.58
CA GLY A 222 -17.58 -10.84 -1.21
C GLY A 222 -17.45 -10.74 -2.73
N SER A 223 -16.72 -9.75 -3.24
CA SER A 223 -16.50 -9.58 -4.69
C SER A 223 -15.35 -8.61 -5.02
N ILE A 224 -14.85 -8.66 -6.26
CA ILE A 224 -14.01 -7.62 -6.84
C ILE A 224 -14.69 -7.04 -8.08
N THR A 225 -14.79 -5.72 -8.15
CA THR A 225 -15.24 -5.00 -9.34
C THR A 225 -14.18 -4.01 -9.80
N VAL A 226 -13.75 -4.11 -11.06
CA VAL A 226 -12.80 -3.18 -11.69
C VAL A 226 -13.45 -2.57 -12.93
N SER A 227 -13.71 -1.26 -12.92
CA SER A 227 -14.50 -0.62 -13.99
C SER A 227 -13.97 0.76 -14.38
N ASP A 228 -14.51 1.32 -15.47
CA ASP A 228 -14.25 2.69 -15.91
C ASP A 228 -12.75 3.03 -16.04
N LYS A 229 -12.05 2.22 -16.83
CA LYS A 229 -10.62 2.36 -17.15
C LYS A 229 -9.71 2.30 -15.92
N SER A 230 -10.07 1.48 -14.94
CA SER A 230 -9.28 1.30 -13.71
C SER A 230 -8.30 0.13 -13.83
N ALA A 231 -7.38 0.04 -12.86
CA ALA A 231 -6.37 -1.00 -12.83
C ALA A 231 -6.35 -1.78 -11.51
N TYR A 232 -6.31 -3.10 -11.60
CA TYR A 232 -6.01 -4.03 -10.52
C TYR A 232 -4.72 -4.77 -10.88
N VAL A 233 -3.63 -4.45 -10.19
CA VAL A 233 -2.29 -4.87 -10.59
C VAL A 233 -1.62 -5.62 -9.45
N ILE A 234 -1.22 -6.87 -9.71
CA ILE A 234 -0.41 -7.64 -8.79
C ILE A 234 0.85 -8.08 -9.52
N HIS A 235 2.01 -7.69 -9.02
CA HIS A 235 3.26 -8.02 -9.69
C HIS A 235 4.47 -8.26 -8.79
N ASP A 236 5.47 -8.95 -9.35
CA ASP A 236 6.81 -9.14 -8.76
C ASP A 236 6.75 -9.68 -7.32
N SER A 237 5.78 -10.55 -7.03
CA SER A 237 5.46 -10.98 -5.67
C SER A 237 5.56 -12.50 -5.50
N ALA A 238 5.95 -12.94 -4.30
CA ALA A 238 6.21 -14.35 -4.02
C ALA A 238 5.62 -14.83 -2.69
N VAL A 239 5.08 -16.05 -2.69
CA VAL A 239 4.62 -16.78 -1.50
C VAL A 239 5.43 -18.07 -1.39
N GLU A 240 6.13 -18.27 -0.28
CA GLU A 240 6.99 -19.45 -0.08
C GLU A 240 6.19 -20.74 0.14
N SER A 241 5.06 -20.65 0.85
CA SER A 241 4.18 -21.78 1.11
C SER A 241 2.72 -21.32 1.13
N GLY A 242 1.84 -22.07 0.48
CA GLY A 242 0.42 -21.75 0.38
C GLY A 242 0.04 -21.18 -0.99
N ALA A 243 -1.22 -20.74 -1.09
CA ALA A 243 -1.75 -20.13 -2.30
C ALA A 243 -1.37 -18.64 -2.41
N LEU A 244 -1.29 -18.11 -3.64
CA LEU A 244 -1.18 -16.67 -3.87
C LEU A 244 -2.43 -15.93 -3.39
N PHE A 245 -3.61 -16.45 -3.73
CA PHE A 245 -4.88 -15.80 -3.45
C PHE A 245 -5.79 -16.66 -2.59
N SER A 246 -6.68 -16.01 -1.85
CA SER A 246 -7.83 -16.65 -1.23
C SER A 246 -9.07 -15.82 -1.56
N PHE A 247 -10.05 -16.46 -2.18
CA PHE A 247 -11.28 -15.80 -2.61
C PHE A 247 -12.48 -16.45 -1.94
N PRO A 248 -12.67 -16.25 -0.63
CA PRO A 248 -13.82 -16.79 0.07
C PRO A 248 -15.11 -16.19 -0.50
N THR A 249 -16.02 -17.07 -0.93
CA THR A 249 -17.42 -16.71 -1.10
C THR A 249 -18.01 -16.52 0.29
N GLY A 250 -18.78 -15.44 0.49
CA GLY A 250 -19.52 -15.29 1.74
C GLY A 250 -20.49 -16.46 1.88
N LEU A 251 -20.34 -17.24 2.96
CA LEU A 251 -21.01 -18.50 3.30
C LEU A 251 -20.49 -19.75 2.54
N GLU A 252 -19.60 -20.47 3.24
CA GLU A 252 -19.32 -21.92 3.34
C GLU A 252 -19.44 -22.90 2.15
N ASP A 253 -19.85 -22.49 0.95
CA ASP A 253 -19.99 -23.41 -0.17
C ASP A 253 -18.87 -23.20 -1.21
N ALA A 254 -17.89 -24.10 -1.18
CA ALA A 254 -16.79 -24.16 -2.14
C ALA A 254 -17.24 -24.44 -3.59
N SER A 255 -18.54 -24.63 -3.82
CA SER A 255 -19.14 -24.78 -5.16
C SER A 255 -19.45 -23.44 -5.84
N GLU A 256 -19.49 -22.32 -5.11
CA GLU A 256 -19.80 -21.02 -5.68
C GLU A 256 -18.57 -20.36 -6.32
N VAL A 257 -18.79 -19.66 -7.43
CA VAL A 257 -17.75 -18.92 -8.15
C VAL A 257 -17.60 -17.55 -7.50
N TYR A 258 -16.40 -17.22 -7.05
CA TYR A 258 -16.13 -15.91 -6.46
C TYR A 258 -16.41 -14.77 -7.45
N PRO A 259 -17.30 -13.80 -7.17
CA PRO A 259 -17.63 -12.74 -8.14
C PRO A 259 -16.45 -11.81 -8.40
N PHE A 260 -15.89 -11.84 -9.61
CA PHE A 260 -14.84 -10.93 -10.04
C PHE A 260 -15.15 -10.42 -11.45
N ALA A 261 -15.64 -9.16 -11.51
CA ALA A 261 -16.05 -8.50 -12.73
C ALA A 261 -15.09 -7.37 -13.15
N VAL A 262 -14.81 -7.31 -14.45
CA VAL A 262 -13.95 -6.30 -15.07
C VAL A 262 -14.64 -5.71 -16.29
N SER A 263 -14.81 -4.40 -16.33
CA SER A 263 -15.56 -3.72 -17.39
C SER A 263 -14.98 -2.35 -17.77
N GLY A 264 -15.52 -1.75 -18.84
CA GLY A 264 -15.27 -0.33 -19.17
C GLY A 264 -13.84 0.00 -19.59
N GLY A 265 -13.15 -0.89 -20.29
CA GLY A 265 -11.77 -0.65 -20.71
C GLY A 265 -10.74 -0.81 -19.59
N SER A 266 -11.09 -1.53 -18.52
CA SER A 266 -10.21 -1.72 -17.35
C SER A 266 -9.15 -2.79 -17.59
N THR A 267 -8.15 -2.84 -16.72
CA THR A 267 -7.05 -3.81 -16.80
C THR A 267 -6.84 -4.54 -15.50
N VAL A 268 -6.71 -5.86 -15.58
CA VAL A 268 -6.21 -6.73 -14.50
C VAL A 268 -4.87 -7.29 -14.92
N SER A 269 -3.89 -7.32 -14.02
CA SER A 269 -2.54 -7.81 -14.35
C SER A 269 -1.97 -8.70 -13.26
N PHE A 270 -1.45 -9.86 -13.69
CA PHE A 270 -0.77 -10.86 -12.87
C PHE A 270 0.63 -11.11 -13.43
N LEU A 271 1.63 -10.45 -12.87
CA LEU A 271 2.98 -10.44 -13.47
C LEU A 271 4.04 -10.96 -12.49
N ASN A 272 4.95 -11.81 -12.93
CA ASN A 272 6.10 -12.28 -12.16
C ASN A 272 5.71 -12.81 -10.76
N LEU A 273 4.60 -13.55 -10.69
CA LEU A 273 4.12 -14.12 -9.43
C LEU A 273 4.73 -15.49 -9.20
N LYS A 274 5.15 -15.78 -7.97
CA LYS A 274 5.69 -17.09 -7.58
C LYS A 274 4.93 -17.69 -6.40
N GLY A 275 4.47 -18.94 -6.53
CA GLY A 275 3.82 -19.68 -5.44
C GLY A 275 3.54 -21.13 -5.82
N SER A 276 3.12 -21.95 -4.86
CA SER A 276 2.77 -23.36 -5.13
C SER A 276 1.39 -23.50 -5.78
N SER A 277 0.51 -22.51 -5.61
CA SER A 277 -0.84 -22.48 -6.16
C SER A 277 -1.30 -21.03 -6.32
N THR A 278 -2.24 -20.77 -7.23
CA THR A 278 -2.96 -19.49 -7.29
C THR A 278 -4.03 -19.37 -6.22
N GLY A 279 -4.53 -20.49 -5.69
CA GLY A 279 -5.65 -20.55 -4.73
C GLY A 279 -7.04 -20.46 -5.35
N VAL A 280 -7.12 -20.40 -6.68
CA VAL A 280 -8.39 -20.46 -7.41
C VAL A 280 -8.80 -21.92 -7.56
N ALA A 281 -10.05 -22.23 -7.27
CA ALA A 281 -10.56 -23.60 -7.35
C ALA A 281 -10.45 -24.16 -8.78
N ALA A 282 -10.21 -25.47 -8.89
CA ALA A 282 -10.10 -26.14 -10.18
C ALA A 282 -11.38 -25.95 -11.02
N GLY A 283 -11.22 -25.58 -12.29
CA GLY A 283 -12.34 -25.31 -13.20
C GLY A 283 -12.96 -23.93 -13.06
N GLN A 284 -12.58 -23.15 -12.05
CA GLN A 284 -12.91 -21.73 -11.94
C GLN A 284 -11.79 -20.88 -12.52
N SER A 285 -12.09 -19.63 -12.84
CA SER A 285 -11.08 -18.65 -13.21
C SER A 285 -11.48 -17.25 -12.75
N VAL A 286 -10.48 -16.44 -12.43
CA VAL A 286 -10.67 -15.03 -12.11
C VAL A 286 -9.84 -14.14 -13.05
N PRO A 287 -10.37 -12.98 -13.47
CA PRO A 287 -11.78 -12.59 -13.39
C PRO A 287 -12.71 -13.56 -14.15
N ASN A 288 -13.98 -13.67 -13.74
CA ASN A 288 -14.98 -14.52 -14.42
C ASN A 288 -15.99 -13.73 -15.25
N THR A 289 -16.04 -12.41 -15.10
CA THR A 289 -16.80 -11.52 -15.97
C THR A 289 -15.84 -10.49 -16.58
N LEU A 290 -15.81 -10.42 -17.91
CA LEU A 290 -14.91 -9.54 -18.65
C LEU A 290 -15.66 -8.86 -19.80
N GLU A 291 -15.78 -7.53 -19.75
CA GLU A 291 -16.47 -6.73 -20.76
C GLU A 291 -15.56 -5.60 -21.27
N GLN A 292 -15.19 -5.66 -22.56
CA GLN A 292 -14.38 -4.63 -23.23
C GLN A 292 -13.12 -4.25 -22.43
N SER A 293 -12.45 -5.22 -21.82
CA SER A 293 -11.36 -5.01 -20.85
C SER A 293 -10.26 -6.03 -21.08
N ASN A 294 -9.13 -5.91 -20.39
CA ASN A 294 -7.98 -6.80 -20.60
C ASN A 294 -7.51 -7.47 -19.31
N VAL A 295 -7.12 -8.74 -19.41
CA VAL A 295 -6.43 -9.49 -18.36
C VAL A 295 -5.07 -9.92 -18.88
N ILE A 296 -4.02 -9.39 -18.25
CA ILE A 296 -2.64 -9.54 -18.70
C ILE A 296 -1.87 -10.45 -17.73
N GLY A 297 -1.09 -11.38 -18.26
CA GLY A 297 -0.22 -12.25 -17.48
C GLY A 297 1.19 -12.27 -18.05
N GLY A 298 2.20 -12.52 -17.22
CA GLY A 298 3.58 -12.66 -17.70
C GLY A 298 4.53 -13.12 -16.60
N GLY A 299 5.50 -13.98 -16.92
CA GLY A 299 6.56 -14.39 -15.99
C GLY A 299 6.13 -15.11 -14.71
N CYS A 300 4.87 -15.57 -14.60
CA CYS A 300 4.41 -16.28 -13.40
C CYS A 300 4.97 -17.71 -13.34
N VAL A 301 5.35 -18.15 -12.14
CA VAL A 301 5.82 -19.50 -11.82
C VAL A 301 4.93 -20.10 -10.74
N ILE A 302 4.06 -21.04 -11.13
CA ILE A 302 3.10 -21.68 -10.24
C ILE A 302 3.45 -23.17 -10.12
N ASN A 303 3.63 -23.66 -8.89
CA ASN A 303 4.05 -25.04 -8.63
C ASN A 303 5.33 -25.40 -9.40
N ASP A 304 6.33 -24.52 -9.34
CA ASP A 304 7.60 -24.59 -10.09
C ASP A 304 7.46 -24.67 -11.62
N LYS A 305 6.27 -24.41 -12.17
CA LYS A 305 6.01 -24.34 -13.60
C LYS A 305 5.86 -22.89 -14.05
N GLU A 306 6.73 -22.46 -14.95
CA GLU A 306 6.58 -21.18 -15.64
C GLU A 306 5.40 -21.22 -16.61
N LEU A 307 4.53 -20.20 -16.54
CA LEU A 307 3.35 -20.05 -17.39
C LEU A 307 3.69 -19.14 -18.57
N ARG A 308 3.66 -19.70 -19.78
CA ARG A 308 4.13 -19.06 -21.01
C ARG A 308 3.02 -18.71 -22.00
N VAL A 309 1.87 -19.36 -21.90
CA VAL A 309 0.73 -19.13 -22.81
C VAL A 309 -0.59 -19.02 -22.05
N ALA A 310 -1.57 -18.31 -22.62
CA ALA A 310 -2.86 -18.01 -21.98
C ALA A 310 -3.62 -19.25 -21.46
N SER A 311 -3.51 -20.39 -22.16
CA SER A 311 -4.13 -21.64 -21.72
C SER A 311 -3.52 -22.21 -20.42
N GLU A 312 -2.23 -21.95 -20.18
CA GLU A 312 -1.58 -22.37 -18.93
C GLU A 312 -2.05 -21.51 -17.76
N TYR A 313 -2.14 -20.19 -17.94
CA TYR A 313 -2.75 -19.30 -16.93
C TYR A 313 -4.18 -19.73 -16.58
N ARG A 314 -5.00 -20.02 -17.59
CA ARG A 314 -6.38 -20.51 -17.39
C ARG A 314 -6.43 -21.84 -16.66
N SER A 315 -5.51 -22.76 -16.94
CA SER A 315 -5.43 -24.03 -16.20
C SER A 315 -5.09 -23.86 -14.71
N HIS A 316 -4.52 -22.72 -14.34
CA HIS A 316 -4.26 -22.30 -12.95
C HIS A 316 -5.28 -21.27 -12.45
N GLY A 317 -6.43 -21.13 -13.10
CA GLY A 317 -7.53 -20.27 -12.65
C GLY A 317 -7.33 -18.77 -12.85
N LEU A 318 -6.40 -18.35 -13.71
CA LEU A 318 -6.22 -16.96 -14.10
C LEU A 318 -6.71 -16.75 -15.53
N SER A 319 -7.75 -15.93 -15.72
CA SER A 319 -8.39 -15.67 -17.02
C SER A 319 -7.56 -14.74 -17.94
N VAL A 320 -6.26 -14.99 -18.05
CA VAL A 320 -5.34 -14.18 -18.87
C VAL A 320 -5.67 -14.34 -20.35
N GLU A 321 -5.83 -13.22 -21.04
CA GLU A 321 -6.04 -13.13 -22.49
C GLU A 321 -4.76 -12.71 -23.23
N THR A 322 -3.98 -11.80 -22.62
CA THR A 322 -2.73 -11.30 -23.18
C THR A 322 -1.55 -11.78 -22.34
N VAL A 323 -0.61 -12.50 -22.96
CA VAL A 323 0.66 -12.84 -22.30
C VAL A 323 1.75 -11.86 -22.73
N VAL A 324 2.50 -11.36 -21.75
CA VAL A 324 3.64 -10.46 -21.94
C VAL A 324 4.96 -11.10 -21.53
N ASP A 325 6.04 -10.65 -22.14
CA ASP A 325 7.41 -10.99 -21.77
C ASP A 325 7.86 -10.28 -20.48
N SER A 326 9.13 -10.47 -20.09
CA SER A 326 9.72 -9.84 -18.90
C SER A 326 9.83 -8.32 -19.03
N GLN A 327 9.78 -7.79 -20.25
CA GLN A 327 9.69 -6.36 -20.51
C GLN A 327 8.26 -5.85 -20.41
N GLY A 328 7.23 -6.70 -20.32
CA GLY A 328 5.84 -6.28 -20.33
C GLY A 328 5.30 -6.01 -21.74
N ALA A 329 5.97 -6.52 -22.78
CA ALA A 329 5.52 -6.45 -24.16
C ALA A 329 4.84 -7.74 -24.61
N SER A 330 3.89 -7.59 -25.53
CA SER A 330 3.29 -8.71 -26.26
C SER A 330 3.53 -8.49 -27.75
N SER A 331 4.12 -9.47 -28.43
CA SER A 331 4.46 -9.38 -29.86
C SER A 331 5.28 -8.13 -30.22
N GLY A 332 6.24 -7.76 -29.36
CA GLY A 332 7.12 -6.59 -29.55
C GLY A 332 6.47 -5.23 -29.30
N THR A 333 5.21 -5.19 -28.83
CA THR A 333 4.50 -3.96 -28.48
C THR A 333 4.22 -3.92 -26.99
N CYS A 334 4.50 -2.78 -26.34
CA CYS A 334 4.22 -2.64 -24.92
C CYS A 334 2.74 -2.79 -24.61
N ALA A 335 2.43 -3.73 -23.72
CA ALA A 335 1.11 -3.85 -23.14
C ALA A 335 0.99 -2.88 -21.96
N ASN A 336 -0.20 -2.36 -21.70
CA ASN A 336 -0.51 -1.53 -20.52
C ASN A 336 -0.50 -2.35 -19.21
N ALA A 337 0.41 -3.31 -19.05
CA ALA A 337 0.39 -4.32 -18.00
C ALA A 337 0.59 -3.76 -16.58
N LYS A 338 1.11 -2.55 -16.45
CA LYS A 338 1.29 -1.86 -15.17
C LYS A 338 0.64 -0.46 -15.18
N CYS A 339 -0.22 -0.18 -16.16
CA CYS A 339 -0.65 1.19 -16.51
C CYS A 339 -2.17 1.35 -16.38
N ILE A 340 -2.66 2.49 -15.84
CA ILE A 340 -4.10 2.78 -15.74
C ILE A 340 -4.66 3.19 -17.11
N PRO A 341 -5.57 2.41 -17.72
CA PRO A 341 -6.10 2.73 -19.03
C PRO A 341 -6.70 4.15 -19.11
N GLY A 342 -6.59 4.81 -20.26
CA GLY A 342 -7.15 6.15 -20.48
C GLY A 342 -6.37 7.31 -19.85
N ASN A 343 -5.72 7.10 -18.71
CA ASN A 343 -4.84 8.09 -18.08
C ASN A 343 -3.38 7.93 -18.50
N THR A 344 -2.97 6.68 -18.69
CA THR A 344 -1.66 6.30 -19.20
C THR A 344 -1.74 5.73 -20.62
N LYS A 345 -0.61 5.81 -21.33
CA LYS A 345 -0.32 5.00 -22.51
C LYS A 345 0.91 4.13 -22.24
N PRO A 346 1.10 3.02 -22.98
CA PRO A 346 2.36 2.31 -22.92
C PRO A 346 3.47 3.27 -23.37
N GLY A 347 4.63 3.19 -22.72
CA GLY A 347 5.85 3.85 -23.16
C GLY A 347 6.29 3.37 -24.55
N ALA A 348 7.42 3.90 -25.02
CA ALA A 348 7.93 3.60 -26.36
C ALA A 348 8.05 2.08 -26.63
N THR A 349 7.99 1.70 -27.91
CA THR A 349 8.27 0.33 -28.37
C THR A 349 9.54 -0.23 -27.74
N VAL A 350 9.49 -1.49 -27.30
CA VAL A 350 10.66 -2.17 -26.71
C VAL A 350 11.75 -2.30 -27.77
N SER A 351 12.79 -1.48 -27.66
CA SER A 351 14.04 -1.65 -28.40
C SER A 351 15.13 -2.06 -27.42
N GLY A 352 15.47 -3.35 -27.38
CA GLY A 352 16.49 -3.88 -26.48
C GLY A 352 15.91 -4.49 -25.20
N THR A 353 16.55 -4.24 -24.05
CA THR A 353 16.23 -4.88 -22.77
C THR A 353 15.39 -4.02 -21.82
N GLU A 354 14.96 -2.82 -22.26
CA GLU A 354 14.21 -1.89 -21.41
C GLU A 354 12.77 -2.35 -21.20
N PRO A 355 12.25 -2.27 -19.96
CA PRO A 355 10.87 -2.64 -19.68
C PRO A 355 9.89 -1.58 -20.19
N CYS A 356 8.70 -2.02 -20.55
CA CYS A 356 7.54 -1.18 -20.83
C CYS A 356 7.20 -0.33 -19.62
N THR A 357 7.19 0.97 -19.85
CA THR A 357 6.82 1.98 -18.86
C THR A 357 5.42 2.49 -19.14
N CYS A 358 4.86 3.26 -18.20
CA CYS A 358 3.61 3.98 -18.41
C CYS A 358 3.94 5.46 -18.62
N GLN A 359 3.31 6.07 -19.62
CA GLN A 359 3.42 7.51 -19.87
C GLN A 359 2.10 8.18 -19.56
N CYS A 360 2.13 9.19 -18.70
CA CYS A 360 0.97 10.03 -18.45
C CYS A 360 0.72 10.98 -19.60
N SER A 361 -0.55 11.25 -19.88
CA SER A 361 -0.93 12.21 -20.92
C SER A 361 -0.48 13.66 -20.62
N SER A 362 -0.21 13.96 -19.35
CA SER A 362 0.32 15.25 -18.91
C SER A 362 1.63 15.05 -18.15
N THR A 363 2.61 15.91 -18.44
CA THR A 363 3.95 15.90 -17.83
C THR A 363 3.97 16.31 -16.36
N LYS A 364 2.85 16.82 -15.84
CA LYS A 364 2.68 17.20 -14.42
C LYS A 364 2.17 16.05 -13.55
N HIS A 365 1.91 14.88 -14.14
CA HIS A 365 1.35 13.73 -13.46
C HIS A 365 2.34 12.57 -13.46
N HIS A 366 2.27 11.74 -12.42
CA HIS A 366 3.27 10.70 -12.18
C HIS A 366 2.70 9.31 -12.49
N PRO A 367 3.33 8.51 -13.38
CA PRO A 367 2.86 7.15 -13.66
C PRO A 367 3.01 6.20 -12.46
N PRO A 368 2.36 5.02 -12.45
CA PRO A 368 1.28 4.61 -13.34
C PRO A 368 -0.07 5.28 -12.96
N PHE A 369 -0.11 6.00 -11.85
CA PHE A 369 -1.33 6.60 -11.30
C PHE A 369 -1.83 7.81 -12.10
N CYS A 370 -0.91 8.52 -12.74
CA CYS A 370 -1.15 9.76 -13.48
C CYS A 370 -1.98 10.78 -12.72
N THR A 371 -1.71 10.90 -11.43
CA THR A 371 -2.18 12.00 -10.60
C THR A 371 -1.02 12.92 -10.25
N SER A 372 -1.32 14.04 -9.59
CA SER A 372 -0.32 14.96 -9.04
C SER A 372 0.46 14.33 -7.87
N VAL A 373 -0.05 13.24 -7.31
CA VAL A 373 0.60 12.52 -6.21
C VAL A 373 1.71 11.65 -6.81
N VAL A 374 2.93 11.85 -6.33
CA VAL A 374 4.08 11.05 -6.75
C VAL A 374 3.93 9.65 -6.17
N ASP A 375 3.93 8.65 -7.04
CA ASP A 375 3.98 7.26 -6.62
C ASP A 375 5.33 7.00 -5.93
N PRO A 376 5.33 6.57 -4.64
CA PRO A 376 6.57 6.40 -3.89
C PRO A 376 7.47 5.32 -4.50
N MET A 377 6.92 4.34 -5.22
CA MET A 377 7.70 3.28 -5.86
C MET A 377 8.63 3.80 -6.97
N GLN A 378 8.33 4.95 -7.61
CA GLN A 378 9.14 5.46 -8.72
C GLN A 378 10.60 5.75 -8.36
N ASN A 379 10.84 6.23 -7.14
CA ASN A 379 12.19 6.57 -6.66
C ASN A 379 12.57 5.71 -5.46
N TYR A 380 12.00 4.51 -5.35
CA TYR A 380 12.35 3.58 -4.29
C TYR A 380 13.39 2.58 -4.81
N ASP A 381 14.57 2.59 -4.21
CA ASP A 381 15.57 1.56 -4.42
C ASP A 381 15.75 0.76 -3.11
N PRO A 382 15.33 -0.52 -3.06
CA PRO A 382 15.46 -1.35 -1.87
C PRO A 382 16.92 -1.68 -1.51
N ASN A 383 17.87 -1.43 -2.41
CA ASN A 383 19.30 -1.73 -2.19
C ASN A 383 20.10 -0.50 -1.77
N VAL A 384 19.50 0.69 -1.83
CA VAL A 384 20.18 1.90 -1.42
C VAL A 384 20.07 2.04 0.09
N TRP A 385 21.20 1.78 0.74
CA TRP A 385 21.41 2.03 2.15
C TRP A 385 21.81 3.49 2.35
N CYS A 386 21.40 4.07 3.48
CA CYS A 386 21.80 5.43 3.84
C CYS A 386 23.32 5.48 3.99
N ALA A 387 23.98 6.13 3.03
CA ALA A 387 25.44 6.17 2.95
C ALA A 387 26.04 7.43 3.56
N VAL A 388 25.19 8.33 4.08
CA VAL A 388 25.61 9.56 4.74
C VAL A 388 26.20 9.20 6.12
N PRO A 389 27.46 9.58 6.42
CA PRO A 389 28.05 9.32 7.72
C PRO A 389 27.27 9.97 8.86
N ASN A 390 27.19 9.26 9.99
CA ASN A 390 26.47 9.69 11.19
C ASN A 390 24.99 9.99 10.92
N CYS A 391 24.39 9.30 9.95
CA CYS A 391 23.02 9.50 9.52
C CYS A 391 22.24 8.20 9.66
N ILE A 392 21.18 8.25 10.45
CA ILE A 392 20.24 7.15 10.65
C ILE A 392 19.37 6.98 9.40
N THR A 393 18.91 8.09 8.84
CA THR A 393 17.98 8.08 7.70
C THR A 393 18.36 9.14 6.68
N CYS A 394 18.51 8.72 5.43
CA CYS A 394 18.83 9.62 4.34
C CYS A 394 17.59 10.00 3.52
N ASP A 395 17.65 11.15 2.85
CA ASP A 395 16.62 11.62 1.92
C ASP A 395 16.43 10.60 0.81
N ARG A 396 15.18 10.26 0.52
CA ARG A 396 14.80 9.23 -0.45
C ARG A 396 15.27 9.53 -1.88
N LEU A 397 15.35 10.81 -2.25
CA LEU A 397 15.75 11.25 -3.58
C LEU A 397 17.27 11.45 -3.69
N ASP A 398 17.95 11.53 -2.55
CA ASP A 398 19.41 11.71 -2.50
C ASP A 398 20.06 10.97 -1.31
N PRO A 399 19.89 9.64 -1.23
CA PRO A 399 20.24 8.85 -0.05
C PRO A 399 21.75 8.69 0.17
N SER A 400 22.57 9.17 -0.77
CA SER A 400 24.02 9.21 -0.66
C SER A 400 24.56 10.54 -0.17
N ASN A 401 23.76 11.62 -0.23
CA ASN A 401 24.27 12.98 0.01
C ASN A 401 23.40 13.82 0.94
N ARG A 402 22.17 13.39 1.26
CA ARG A 402 21.27 14.16 2.12
C ARG A 402 20.83 13.32 3.29
N CYS A 403 21.25 13.77 4.47
CA CYS A 403 20.73 13.23 5.71
C CYS A 403 19.38 13.87 6.02
N THR A 404 18.41 13.04 6.36
CA THR A 404 17.15 13.51 6.98
C THR A 404 17.17 13.35 8.49
N GLU A 405 18.12 12.58 9.03
CA GLU A 405 18.24 12.35 10.46
C GLU A 405 19.58 11.76 10.91
N CYS A 406 20.18 12.38 11.92
CA CYS A 406 21.52 12.09 12.39
C CYS A 406 21.58 11.06 13.52
N ASP A 407 22.70 10.36 13.64
CA ASP A 407 23.03 9.49 14.76
C ASP A 407 23.02 10.29 16.07
N THR A 408 22.76 9.62 17.19
CA THR A 408 22.77 10.24 18.53
C THR A 408 24.08 10.99 18.79
N GLY A 409 23.98 12.27 19.17
CA GLY A 409 25.13 13.17 19.39
C GLY A 409 25.53 13.99 18.18
N TYR A 410 24.77 13.89 17.07
CA TYR A 410 24.97 14.69 15.89
C TYR A 410 23.70 15.43 15.47
N SER A 411 23.88 16.62 14.90
CA SER A 411 22.80 17.51 14.45
C SER A 411 22.84 17.73 12.93
N LEU A 412 21.67 17.96 12.34
CA LEU A 412 21.54 18.37 10.94
C LEU A 412 22.01 19.82 10.79
N THR A 413 22.88 20.07 9.82
CA THR A 413 23.25 21.45 9.46
C THR A 413 22.06 22.17 8.82
N ASN A 414 21.97 23.50 9.02
CA ASN A 414 20.84 24.34 8.59
C ASN A 414 20.51 24.30 7.08
N ASP A 415 21.41 23.77 6.25
CA ASP A 415 21.26 23.72 4.79
C ASP A 415 20.77 22.36 4.25
N TYR A 416 20.42 21.39 5.12
CA TYR A 416 19.98 20.04 4.70
C TYR A 416 20.98 19.34 3.74
N GLN A 417 22.27 19.64 3.90
CA GLN A 417 23.43 19.11 3.16
C GLN A 417 24.63 19.01 4.12
N LEU A 418 25.52 18.03 4.13
CA LEU A 418 25.63 16.76 3.43
C LEU A 418 25.85 15.64 4.46
N TRP A 419 26.26 15.95 5.70
CA TRP A 419 26.65 15.03 6.78
C TRP A 419 26.22 15.62 8.14
N CYS A 420 26.13 14.79 9.17
CA CYS A 420 25.77 15.22 10.52
C CYS A 420 27.00 15.67 11.31
N THR A 421 26.89 16.78 12.03
CA THR A 421 27.98 17.38 12.84
C THR A 421 27.81 17.05 14.30
N HIS A 422 28.89 16.70 15.00
CA HIS A 422 28.83 16.35 16.41
C HIS A 422 28.49 17.61 17.22
N ASP A 423 27.65 17.49 18.25
CA ASP A 423 27.18 18.64 19.04
C ASP A 423 28.30 19.37 19.81
N ASP A 424 29.53 18.84 19.80
CA ASP A 424 30.73 19.42 20.43
C ASP A 424 31.57 20.29 19.45
N ASP A 425 31.24 20.32 18.15
CA ASP A 425 31.99 21.05 17.13
C ASP A 425 31.45 22.49 16.89
N ASP A 426 30.41 22.93 17.62
CA ASP A 426 29.81 24.27 17.55
C ASP A 426 30.33 25.26 18.64
N VAL A 427 31.62 25.18 18.99
CA VAL A 427 32.32 26.18 19.84
C VAL A 427 33.30 27.03 19.04
#